data_AF-A0A1W2FI74-F1
#
_entry.id   AF-A0A1W2FI74-F1
#
_cell.length_a   1.000
_cell.length_b   1.000
_cell.length_c   1.000
_cell.angle_alpha   90.00
_cell.angle_beta   90.00
_cell.angle_gamma   90.00
#
_symmetry.space_group_name_H-M   'P 1'
#
loop_
_entity.id
_entity.type
_entity.pdbx_description
1 polymer ?
#
loop_
_entity_poly.entity_id
_entity_poly.type
_entity_poly.pdbx_seq_one_letter_code
_entity_poly.pdbx_strand_id
1 'polypeptide(L)'
;MARKAKAGFTPGRAKNLVGVAKVVAPALIPVLAPVIARGAGVLSEQYDRYRARRLGIDVADIGRYSGYGARLHARIVGFSESLETLRATDSDWVSKTEARLTQLLAAVRASERMPTARRKAAHRAVGTDLEMMEQELLRRLNVR
;
A
#
# COMPACT_ATOMS: atom_id res chain seq x y z
N MET A 1 -47.98 27.87 9.94
CA MET A 1 -46.96 27.19 10.77
C MET A 1 -46.84 25.73 10.32
N ALA A 2 -45.78 25.37 9.59
CA ALA A 2 -45.53 24.00 9.13
C ALA A 2 -44.70 23.24 10.18
N ARG A 3 -45.25 22.17 10.76
CA ARG A 3 -44.59 21.37 11.80
C ARG A 3 -43.61 20.38 11.15
N LYS A 4 -42.31 20.56 11.43
CA LYS A 4 -41.22 19.61 11.12
C LYS A 4 -41.55 18.23 11.70
N ALA A 5 -41.69 17.22 10.84
CA ALA A 5 -41.69 15.82 11.26
C ALA A 5 -40.25 15.39 11.59
N LYS A 6 -39.93 15.22 12.88
CA LYS A 6 -38.68 14.56 13.31
C LYS A 6 -38.82 13.07 13.00
N ALA A 7 -38.05 12.58 12.03
CA ALA A 7 -37.94 11.15 11.72
C ALA A 7 -37.11 10.45 12.82
N GLY A 8 -37.76 10.05 13.91
CA GLY A 8 -37.17 9.13 14.88
C GLY A 8 -37.14 7.72 14.30
N PHE A 9 -35.96 7.06 14.35
CA PHE A 9 -35.84 5.63 14.10
C PHE A 9 -36.55 4.88 15.22
N THR A 10 -37.83 4.55 14.99
CA THR A 10 -38.59 3.68 15.89
C THR A 10 -38.08 2.24 15.71
N PRO A 11 -37.89 1.46 16.79
CA PRO A 11 -37.34 0.10 16.70
C PRO A 11 -38.15 -0.82 15.76
N GLY A 12 -39.45 -0.57 15.58
CA GLY A 12 -40.27 -1.26 14.58
C GLY A 12 -39.85 -0.99 13.13
N ARG A 13 -39.44 0.24 12.79
CA ARG A 13 -38.94 0.58 11.45
C ARG A 13 -37.55 0.02 11.19
N ALA A 14 -36.70 -0.07 12.22
CA ALA A 14 -35.39 -0.71 12.10
C ALA A 14 -35.50 -2.21 11.82
N LYS A 15 -36.41 -2.92 12.53
CA LYS A 15 -36.69 -4.34 12.27
C LYS A 15 -37.23 -4.57 10.85
N ASN A 16 -38.14 -3.70 10.38
CA ASN A 16 -38.66 -3.77 9.02
C ASN A 16 -37.58 -3.46 7.97
N LEU A 17 -36.69 -2.50 8.22
CA LEU A 17 -35.58 -2.17 7.34
C LEU A 17 -34.58 -3.33 7.21
N VAL A 18 -34.23 -4.01 8.31
CA VAL A 18 -33.35 -5.19 8.30
C VAL A 18 -34.02 -6.35 7.55
N GLY A 19 -35.32 -6.55 7.73
CA GLY A 19 -36.09 -7.56 6.99
C GLY A 19 -36.11 -7.29 5.47
N VAL A 20 -36.37 -6.04 5.07
CA VAL A 20 -36.37 -5.62 3.66
C VAL A 20 -34.97 -5.69 3.06
N ALA A 21 -33.95 -5.24 3.79
CA ALA A 21 -32.56 -5.30 3.34
C ALA A 21 -32.11 -6.75 3.09
N LYS A 22 -32.53 -7.72 3.92
CA LYS A 22 -32.17 -9.14 3.74
C LYS A 22 -32.74 -9.75 2.45
N VAL A 23 -33.87 -9.25 1.97
CA VAL A 23 -34.52 -9.73 0.74
C VAL A 23 -34.04 -8.97 -0.50
N VAL A 24 -33.84 -7.65 -0.37
CA VAL A 24 -33.48 -6.78 -1.50
C VAL A 24 -31.97 -6.78 -1.76
N ALA A 25 -31.13 -6.92 -0.72
CA ALA A 25 -29.68 -6.89 -0.88
C ALA A 25 -29.16 -7.97 -1.85
N PRO A 26 -29.58 -9.26 -1.78
CA PRO A 26 -29.14 -10.29 -2.73
C PRO A 26 -29.56 -9.99 -4.17
N ALA A 27 -30.74 -9.40 -4.37
CA ALA A 27 -31.25 -9.07 -5.70
C ALA A 27 -30.50 -7.89 -6.37
N LEU A 28 -29.86 -7.04 -5.57
CA LEU A 28 -29.03 -5.94 -6.06
C LEU A 28 -27.57 -6.37 -6.30
N ILE A 29 -27.14 -7.55 -5.82
CA ILE A 29 -25.78 -8.07 -6.03
C ILE A 29 -25.41 -8.11 -7.52
N PRO A 30 -26.22 -8.66 -8.45
CA PRO A 30 -25.82 -8.77 -9.86
C PRO A 30 -25.71 -7.41 -10.56
N VAL A 31 -26.47 -6.41 -10.10
CA VAL A 31 -26.53 -5.06 -10.69
C VAL A 31 -25.38 -4.18 -10.19
N LEU A 32 -25.04 -4.32 -8.90
CA LEU A 32 -23.95 -3.58 -8.26
C LEU A 32 -22.59 -4.25 -8.45
N ALA A 33 -22.54 -5.57 -8.65
CA ALA A 33 -21.31 -6.34 -8.90
C ALA A 33 -20.44 -5.74 -10.02
N PRO A 34 -20.95 -5.41 -11.22
CA PRO A 34 -20.13 -4.82 -12.28
C PRO A 34 -19.70 -3.38 -11.98
N VAL A 35 -20.43 -2.60 -11.17
CA VAL A 35 -20.05 -1.23 -10.78
C VAL A 35 -18.92 -1.27 -9.74
N ILE A 36 -19.00 -2.18 -8.78
CA ILE A 36 -17.94 -2.44 -7.80
C ILE A 36 -16.68 -3.00 -8.51
N ALA A 37 -16.86 -3.93 -9.44
CA ALA A 37 -15.75 -4.51 -10.21
C ALA A 37 -15.08 -3.49 -11.15
N ARG A 38 -15.85 -2.57 -11.76
CA ARG A 38 -15.30 -1.48 -12.58
C ARG A 38 -14.68 -0.36 -11.74
N GLY A 39 -15.11 -0.16 -10.49
CA GLY A 39 -14.49 0.78 -9.55
C GLY A 39 -13.07 0.37 -9.11
N ALA A 40 -12.78 -0.93 -9.03
CA ALA A 40 -11.46 -1.44 -8.66
C ALA A 40 -10.41 -1.32 -9.79
N GLY A 41 -10.84 -1.38 -11.06
CA GLY A 41 -9.92 -1.35 -12.21
C GLY A 41 -9.47 0.04 -12.63
N VAL A 42 -10.37 1.03 -12.62
CA VAL A 42 -10.10 2.34 -13.26
C VAL A 42 -9.44 3.36 -12.31
N LEU A 43 -9.61 3.20 -10.99
CA LEU A 43 -8.89 4.00 -9.99
C LEU A 43 -7.41 3.59 -9.90
N SER A 44 -7.12 2.30 -10.03
CA SER A 44 -5.77 1.76 -9.96
C SER A 44 -4.89 2.31 -11.08
N GLU A 45 -5.40 2.41 -12.30
CA GLU A 45 -4.61 2.89 -13.44
C GLU A 45 -4.17 4.37 -13.36
N GLN A 46 -5.00 5.24 -12.76
CA GLN A 46 -4.62 6.64 -12.56
C GLN A 46 -3.80 6.83 -11.28
N TYR A 47 -4.07 6.03 -10.24
CA TYR A 47 -3.29 6.02 -9.01
C TYR A 47 -1.88 5.50 -9.24
N ASP A 48 -1.73 4.42 -10.02
CA ASP A 48 -0.45 3.86 -10.43
C ASP A 48 0.32 4.83 -11.34
N ARG A 49 -0.35 5.58 -12.23
CA ARG A 49 0.30 6.64 -13.03
C ARG A 49 0.72 7.86 -12.21
N TYR A 50 0.09 8.11 -11.06
CA TYR A 50 0.51 9.16 -10.12
C TYR A 50 1.65 8.69 -9.21
N ARG A 51 1.62 7.41 -8.79
CA ARG A 51 2.66 6.71 -8.01
C ARG A 51 3.94 6.49 -8.83
N ALA A 52 3.80 6.19 -10.13
CA ALA A 52 4.89 5.99 -11.08
C ALA A 52 5.76 7.25 -11.30
N ARG A 53 5.20 8.45 -11.08
CA ARG A 53 5.93 9.72 -11.25
C ARG A 53 6.66 10.17 -9.98
N ARG A 54 6.31 9.64 -8.81
CA ARG A 54 6.97 10.02 -7.53
C ARG A 54 8.11 9.11 -7.11
N LEU A 55 8.18 7.88 -7.62
CA LEU A 55 9.21 6.91 -7.24
C LEU A 55 10.37 6.81 -8.23
N GLY A 56 10.31 7.45 -9.40
CA GLY A 56 11.44 7.51 -10.35
C GLY A 56 11.99 6.15 -10.80
N ILE A 57 11.28 5.06 -10.51
CA ILE A 57 11.68 3.69 -10.74
C ILE A 57 10.42 2.96 -11.19
N ASP A 58 10.48 2.58 -12.46
CA ASP A 58 9.45 1.88 -13.19
C ASP A 58 9.17 0.52 -12.54
N VAL A 59 7.90 0.19 -12.35
CA VAL A 59 7.46 -1.17 -11.96
C VAL A 59 7.78 -2.17 -13.10
N ALA A 60 8.19 -1.68 -14.28
CA ALA A 60 8.74 -2.49 -15.38
C ALA A 60 10.14 -3.10 -15.11
N ASP A 61 10.80 -2.84 -13.97
CA ASP A 61 12.18 -3.30 -13.73
C ASP A 61 12.33 -4.72 -13.16
N ILE A 62 11.26 -5.52 -13.04
CA ILE A 62 11.39 -6.90 -12.52
C ILE A 62 12.40 -7.74 -13.33
N GLY A 63 12.56 -7.47 -14.63
CA GLY A 63 13.60 -8.08 -15.48
C GLY A 63 15.01 -7.47 -15.36
N ARG A 64 15.16 -6.30 -14.72
CA ARG A 64 16.44 -5.59 -14.52
C ARG A 64 17.08 -5.83 -13.14
N TYR A 65 16.38 -6.45 -12.19
CA TYR A 65 16.89 -6.74 -10.85
C TYR A 65 17.58 -8.10 -10.72
N SER A 66 18.37 -8.49 -11.73
CA SER A 66 19.30 -9.62 -11.64
C SER A 66 20.68 -9.14 -11.18
N GLY A 67 21.30 -9.77 -10.19
CA GLY A 67 22.63 -9.37 -9.71
C GLY A 67 22.91 -9.79 -8.27
N TYR A 68 24.02 -9.31 -7.69
CA TYR A 68 24.41 -9.69 -6.33
C TYR A 68 23.43 -9.14 -5.25
N GLY A 69 22.73 -8.06 -5.55
CA GLY A 69 21.79 -7.37 -4.67
C GLY A 69 20.31 -7.74 -4.88
N ALA A 70 20.00 -8.74 -5.72
CA ALA A 70 18.61 -9.08 -6.08
C ALA A 70 17.69 -9.33 -4.87
N ARG A 71 18.21 -9.97 -3.81
CA ARG A 71 17.45 -10.17 -2.56
C ARG A 71 17.09 -8.85 -1.86
N LEU A 72 18.02 -7.90 -1.80
CA LEU A 72 17.77 -6.60 -1.19
C LEU A 72 16.77 -5.80 -2.02
N HIS A 73 16.85 -5.87 -3.34
CA HIS A 73 15.87 -5.28 -4.25
C HIS A 73 14.46 -5.80 -3.97
N ALA A 74 14.27 -7.13 -3.94
CA ALA A 74 12.97 -7.73 -3.65
C ALA A 74 12.42 -7.30 -2.28
N ARG A 75 13.27 -7.24 -1.27
CA ARG A 75 12.90 -6.80 0.09
C ARG A 75 12.47 -5.33 0.12
N ILE A 76 13.19 -4.44 -0.58
CA ILE A 76 12.84 -3.02 -0.70
C ILE A 76 11.47 -2.83 -1.36
N VAL A 77 11.20 -3.58 -2.43
CA VAL A 77 9.91 -3.52 -3.14
C VAL A 77 8.78 -4.04 -2.23
N GLY A 78 8.95 -5.20 -1.59
CA GLY A 78 7.96 -5.72 -0.64
C GLY A 78 7.73 -4.80 0.56
N PHE A 79 8.76 -4.09 1.03
CA PHE A 79 8.61 -3.05 2.05
C PHE A 79 7.70 -1.93 1.55
N SER A 80 7.96 -1.40 0.34
CA SER A 80 7.16 -0.30 -0.22
C SER A 80 5.68 -0.65 -0.40
N GLU A 81 5.37 -1.92 -0.69
CA GLU A 81 3.99 -2.41 -0.76
C GLU A 81 3.33 -2.38 0.62
N SER A 82 4.08 -2.82 1.64
CA SER A 82 3.61 -2.87 3.03
C SER A 82 3.30 -1.47 3.59
N LEU A 83 3.99 -0.42 3.13
CA LEU A 83 3.75 0.97 3.53
C LEU A 83 2.35 1.48 3.20
N GLU A 84 1.68 0.89 2.21
CA GLU A 84 0.35 1.38 1.80
C GLU A 84 -0.69 1.22 2.91
N THR A 85 -0.49 0.24 3.79
CA THR A 85 -1.34 0.01 4.97
C THR A 85 -1.35 1.19 5.95
N LEU A 86 -0.28 1.99 5.98
CA LEU A 86 -0.12 3.13 6.87
C LEU A 86 -0.38 4.48 6.19
N ARG A 87 -0.62 4.51 4.86
CA ARG A 87 -0.71 5.77 4.11
C ARG A 87 -1.82 6.71 4.57
N ALA A 88 -2.96 6.15 4.98
CA ALA A 88 -4.09 6.94 5.47
C ALA A 88 -3.86 7.52 6.88
N THR A 89 -3.08 6.83 7.71
CA THR A 89 -2.90 7.14 9.13
C THR A 89 -1.60 7.91 9.39
N ASP A 90 -0.59 7.72 8.55
CA ASP A 90 0.78 8.19 8.80
C ASP A 90 1.53 8.53 7.49
N SER A 91 0.92 9.41 6.70
CA SER A 91 1.39 9.77 5.35
C SER A 91 2.77 10.44 5.33
N ASP A 92 3.13 11.18 6.37
CA ASP A 92 4.44 11.83 6.50
C ASP A 92 5.56 10.80 6.70
N TRP A 93 5.38 9.85 7.63
CA TRP A 93 6.35 8.77 7.83
C TRP A 93 6.46 7.89 6.59
N VAL A 94 5.33 7.55 5.96
CA VAL A 94 5.33 6.78 4.71
C VAL A 94 6.14 7.51 3.62
N SER A 95 5.92 8.81 3.43
CA SER A 95 6.66 9.60 2.42
C SER A 95 8.17 9.64 2.70
N LYS A 96 8.57 9.83 3.96
CA LYS A 96 9.98 9.81 4.38
C LYS A 96 10.60 8.43 4.18
N THR A 97 9.86 7.37 4.47
CA THR A 97 10.32 5.99 4.35
C THR A 97 10.48 5.61 2.88
N GLU A 98 9.56 5.99 1.99
CA GLU A 98 9.72 5.80 0.54
C GLU A 98 10.96 6.52 -0.02
N ALA A 99 11.21 7.76 0.43
CA ALA A 99 12.42 8.48 0.05
C ALA A 99 13.69 7.73 0.53
N ARG A 100 13.66 7.17 1.73
CA ARG A 100 14.77 6.35 2.25
C ARG A 100 14.96 5.06 1.47
N LEU A 101 13.89 4.35 1.14
CA LEU A 101 13.94 3.13 0.32
C LEU A 101 14.54 3.40 -1.07
N THR A 102 14.21 4.56 -1.66
CA THR A 102 14.80 5.02 -2.93
C THR A 102 16.32 5.20 -2.81
N GLN A 103 16.79 5.81 -1.72
CA GLN A 103 18.23 5.95 -1.45
C GLN A 103 18.93 4.61 -1.26
N LEU A 104 18.30 3.67 -0.54
CA LEU A 104 18.84 2.33 -0.33
C LEU A 104 18.93 1.56 -1.66
N LEU A 105 17.92 1.69 -2.53
CA LEU A 105 17.94 1.10 -3.87
C LEU A 105 19.11 1.64 -4.70
N ALA A 106 19.34 2.95 -4.66
CA ALA A 106 20.47 3.58 -5.33
C ALA A 106 21.81 3.09 -4.76
N ALA A 107 21.91 2.91 -3.44
CA ALA A 107 23.11 2.38 -2.78
C ALA A 107 23.41 0.93 -3.20
N VAL A 108 22.40 0.06 -3.28
CA VAL A 108 22.55 -1.32 -3.80
C VAL A 108 23.10 -1.29 -5.22
N ARG A 109 22.45 -0.56 -6.14
CA ARG A 109 22.88 -0.41 -7.53
C ARG A 109 24.30 0.15 -7.66
N ALA A 110 24.67 1.12 -6.84
CA ALA A 110 26.02 1.69 -6.82
C ALA A 110 27.06 0.66 -6.35
N SER A 111 26.71 -0.18 -5.38
CA SER A 111 27.62 -1.18 -4.81
C SER A 111 27.90 -2.37 -5.73
N GLU A 112 27.03 -2.66 -6.70
CA GLU A 112 27.24 -3.71 -7.71
C GLU A 112 28.53 -3.51 -8.52
N ARG A 113 28.95 -2.25 -8.72
CA ARG A 113 30.18 -1.89 -9.43
C ARG A 113 31.43 -1.90 -8.55
N MET A 114 31.29 -2.24 -7.27
CA MET A 114 32.41 -2.27 -6.31
C MET A 114 33.09 -3.65 -6.27
N PRO A 115 34.38 -3.71 -5.87
CA PRO A 115 35.05 -4.98 -5.56
C PRO A 115 34.29 -5.78 -4.52
N THR A 116 34.38 -7.12 -4.59
CA THR A 116 33.54 -8.06 -3.83
C THR A 116 33.48 -7.79 -2.32
N ALA A 117 34.60 -7.47 -1.68
CA ALA A 117 34.61 -7.16 -0.24
C ALA A 117 33.78 -5.91 0.08
N ARG A 118 33.94 -4.83 -0.69
CA ARG A 118 33.24 -3.56 -0.49
C ARG A 118 31.76 -3.66 -0.86
N ARG A 119 31.44 -4.39 -1.94
CA ARG A 119 30.04 -4.71 -2.31
C ARG A 119 29.32 -5.45 -1.19
N LYS A 120 29.92 -6.52 -0.65
CA LYS A 120 29.34 -7.29 0.47
C LYS A 120 29.14 -6.43 1.72
N ALA A 121 30.10 -5.58 2.07
CA ALA A 121 29.97 -4.66 3.19
C ALA A 121 28.81 -3.67 2.98
N ALA A 122 28.69 -3.08 1.79
CA ALA A 122 27.59 -2.18 1.44
C ALA A 122 26.22 -2.90 1.49
N HIS A 123 26.11 -4.10 0.94
CA HIS A 123 24.88 -4.89 1.01
C HIS A 123 24.47 -5.22 2.45
N ARG A 124 25.43 -5.55 3.32
CA ARG A 124 25.13 -5.78 4.75
C ARG A 124 24.60 -4.52 5.42
N ALA A 125 25.25 -3.37 5.20
CA ALA A 125 24.79 -2.09 5.76
C ALA A 125 23.35 -1.75 5.32
N VAL A 126 23.04 -1.91 4.03
CA VAL A 126 21.68 -1.74 3.52
C VAL A 126 20.71 -2.72 4.16
N GLY A 127 21.11 -3.99 4.34
CA GLY A 127 20.30 -4.99 5.02
C GLY A 127 19.95 -4.61 6.45
N THR A 128 20.93 -4.12 7.22
CA THR A 128 20.72 -3.64 8.59
C THR A 128 19.80 -2.42 8.64
N ASP A 129 19.96 -1.47 7.71
CA ASP A 129 19.06 -0.31 7.60
C ASP A 129 17.62 -0.73 7.34
N LEU A 130 17.41 -1.70 6.43
CA LEU A 130 16.08 -2.24 6.16
C LEU A 130 15.48 -2.93 7.39
N GLU A 131 16.26 -3.71 8.13
CA GLU A 131 15.80 -4.39 9.36
C GLU A 131 15.32 -3.39 10.41
N MET A 132 16.05 -2.30 10.62
CA MET A 132 15.64 -1.25 11.56
C MET A 132 14.33 -0.58 11.10
N MET A 133 14.18 -0.32 9.81
CA MET A 133 12.96 0.25 9.25
C MET A 133 11.78 -0.72 9.34
N GLU A 134 12.00 -2.02 9.16
CA GLU A 134 10.94 -3.05 9.25
C GLU A 134 10.45 -3.20 10.69
N GLN A 135 11.35 -3.14 11.66
CA GLN A 135 10.97 -3.10 13.08
C GLN A 135 10.11 -1.87 13.38
N GLU A 136 10.46 -0.71 12.83
CA GLU A 136 9.66 0.51 12.99
C GLU A 136 8.29 0.38 12.31
N LEU A 137 8.23 -0.22 11.11
CA LEU A 137 6.98 -0.55 10.43
C LEU A 137 6.08 -1.44 11.32
N LEU A 138 6.63 -2.53 11.87
CA LEU A 138 5.88 -3.44 12.73
C LEU A 138 5.37 -2.74 13.99
N ARG A 139 6.18 -1.89 14.62
CA ARG A 139 5.76 -1.05 15.75
C ARG A 139 4.58 -0.17 15.41
N ARG A 140 4.59 0.48 14.24
CA ARG A 140 3.49 1.33 13.76
C ARG A 140 2.24 0.53 13.40
N LEU A 141 2.41 -0.70 12.93
CA LEU A 141 1.33 -1.65 12.71
C LEU A 141 0.80 -2.29 14.01
N ASN A 142 1.41 -1.99 15.16
CA ASN A 142 1.10 -2.59 16.46
C ASN A 142 1.26 -4.13 16.47
N VAL A 143 2.14 -4.66 15.61
CA VAL A 143 2.50 -6.09 15.58
C VAL A 143 3.82 -6.24 16.35
N ARG A 144 3.83 -7.11 17.37
CA ARG A 144 5.00 -7.39 18.21
C ARG A 144 5.37 -8.86 18.15
#